data_AF-A0A0E0N3C0-F1
#
_entry.id   AF-A0A0E0N3C0-F1
#
_cell.length_a   1.000
_cell.length_b   1.000
_cell.length_c   1.000
_cell.angle_alpha   90.00
_cell.angle_beta   90.00
_cell.angle_gamma   90.00
#
_symmetry.space_group_name_H-M   'P 1'
#
loop_
_entity.id
_entity.type
_entity.pdbx_description
1 polymer ?
#
loop_
_entity_poly.entity_id
_entity_poly.type
_entity_poly.pdbx_seq_one_letter_code
_entity_poly.pdbx_strand_id
1 'polypeptide(L)'
;MIERFRQKDQLLSDFFMQGHFPDEGTEGDVSTPECLANFIAIVSSTGFFLYLSLFSSVWFKVYVLLSCAYLTFVTYFSIQPPQLICSSEGGTHAKKVL
;
A
#
# COMPACT_ATOMS: atom_id res chain seq x y z
N MET A 1 -47.05 6.73 -45.56
CA MET A 1 -46.84 5.49 -44.77
C MET A 1 -45.70 4.66 -45.37
N ILE A 2 -45.68 4.45 -46.70
CA ILE A 2 -44.62 3.72 -47.44
C ILE A 2 -43.22 4.35 -47.29
N GLU A 3 -43.10 5.68 -47.27
CA GLU A 3 -41.81 6.37 -47.09
C GLU A 3 -41.07 6.01 -45.79
N ARG A 4 -41.81 5.83 -44.68
CA ARG A 4 -41.22 5.45 -43.39
C ARG A 4 -40.75 4.00 -43.39
N PHE A 5 -41.47 3.12 -44.09
CA PHE A 5 -41.03 1.75 -44.27
C PHE A 5 -39.77 1.69 -45.13
N ARG A 6 -39.72 2.44 -46.24
CA ARG A 6 -38.55 2.53 -47.13
C ARG A 6 -37.31 3.05 -46.39
N GLN A 7 -37.47 4.09 -45.57
CA GLN A 7 -36.37 4.63 -44.77
C GLN A 7 -35.86 3.62 -43.74
N LYS A 8 -36.75 2.88 -43.10
CA LYS A 8 -36.40 1.83 -42.14
C LYS A 8 -35.70 0.65 -42.82
N ASP A 9 -36.13 0.28 -44.03
CA ASP A 9 -35.52 -0.77 -44.85
C ASP A 9 -34.10 -0.38 -45.30
N GLN A 10 -33.89 0.89 -45.66
CA GLN A 10 -32.55 1.38 -45.99
C GLN A 10 -31.61 1.33 -44.78
N LEU A 11 -32.09 1.73 -43.60
CA LEU A 11 -31.31 1.64 -42.37
C LEU A 11 -30.95 0.18 -42.01
N LEU A 12 -31.86 -0.77 -42.23
CA LEU A 12 -31.60 -2.20 -42.03
C LEU A 12 -30.62 -2.78 -43.06
N SER A 13 -30.71 -2.33 -44.31
CA SER A 13 -29.76 -2.72 -45.37
C SER A 13 -28.35 -2.20 -45.06
N ASP A 14 -28.24 -0.95 -44.60
CA ASP A 14 -26.97 -0.36 -44.19
C ASP A 14 -26.42 -1.05 -42.93
N PHE A 15 -27.30 -1.46 -42.00
CA PHE A 15 -26.93 -2.29 -40.85
C PHE A 15 -26.38 -3.67 -41.26
N PHE A 16 -26.98 -4.31 -42.26
CA PHE A 16 -26.52 -5.61 -42.77
C PHE A 16 -25.16 -5.51 -43.46
N MET A 17 -24.90 -4.39 -44.14
CA MET A 17 -23.64 -4.15 -44.87
C MET A 17 -22.50 -3.67 -43.96
N GLN A 18 -22.80 -2.87 -42.93
CA GLN A 18 -21.81 -2.19 -42.09
C GLN A 18 -21.72 -2.75 -40.67
N GLY A 19 -22.65 -3.65 -40.29
CA GLY A 19 -22.72 -4.29 -38.98
C GLY A 19 -23.19 -3.39 -37.84
N HIS A 20 -23.65 -2.18 -38.16
CA HIS A 20 -23.92 -1.12 -37.19
C HIS A 20 -24.89 -0.08 -37.75
N PHE A 21 -25.74 0.53 -36.90
CA PHE A 21 -26.66 1.57 -37.35
C PHE A 21 -25.94 2.92 -37.44
N PRO A 22 -26.24 3.77 -38.43
CA PRO A 22 -25.56 5.05 -38.65
C PRO A 22 -25.90 6.15 -37.63
N ASP A 23 -26.63 5.82 -36.56
CA ASP A 23 -26.97 6.73 -35.46
C ASP A 23 -27.07 5.90 -34.18
N GLU A 24 -25.96 5.31 -33.75
CA GLU A 24 -25.82 4.97 -32.34
C GLU A 24 -25.88 6.28 -31.58
N GLY A 25 -27.05 6.53 -31.00
CA GLY A 25 -27.30 7.69 -30.18
C GLY A 25 -26.11 7.92 -29.27
N THR A 26 -25.66 9.16 -29.23
CA THR A 26 -24.62 9.66 -28.35
C THR A 26 -25.09 9.56 -26.89
N GLU A 27 -25.33 8.35 -26.39
CA GLU A 27 -25.26 8.06 -24.97
C GLU A 27 -23.83 8.42 -24.60
N GLY A 28 -23.67 9.60 -24.00
CA GLY A 28 -22.40 10.27 -23.83
C GLY A 28 -21.28 9.30 -23.49
N ASP A 29 -20.16 9.50 -24.17
CA ASP A 29 -18.89 8.74 -24.17
C ASP A 29 -18.18 8.71 -22.79
N VAL A 30 -18.97 8.44 -21.76
CA VAL A 30 -18.68 8.51 -20.32
C VAL A 30 -18.74 7.09 -19.71
N SER A 31 -19.20 6.09 -20.46
CA SER A 31 -19.67 4.82 -19.86
C SER A 31 -18.62 3.70 -19.71
N THR A 32 -17.40 3.85 -20.24
CA THR A 32 -16.34 2.82 -20.09
C THR A 32 -15.10 3.31 -19.33
N PRO A 33 -14.47 4.45 -19.69
CA PRO A 33 -13.21 4.86 -19.05
C PRO A 33 -13.40 5.41 -17.63
N GLU A 34 -14.48 6.14 -17.34
CA GLU A 34 -14.75 6.66 -15.99
C GLU A 34 -15.12 5.54 -15.00
N CYS A 35 -15.92 4.56 -15.45
CA CYS A 35 -16.24 3.37 -14.67
C CYS A 35 -14.97 2.56 -14.33
N LEU A 36 -14.11 2.36 -15.33
CA LEU A 36 -12.83 1.67 -15.15
C LEU A 36 -11.91 2.43 -14.19
N ALA A 37 -11.84 3.76 -14.31
CA ALA A 37 -11.05 4.60 -13.42
C ALA A 37 -11.54 4.53 -11.97
N ASN A 38 -12.86 4.59 -11.74
CA ASN A 38 -13.45 4.44 -10.41
C ASN A 38 -13.19 3.04 -9.84
N PHE A 39 -13.33 1.99 -10.65
CA PHE A 39 -13.04 0.62 -10.23
C PHE A 39 -11.57 0.45 -9.85
N ILE A 40 -10.64 0.92 -10.69
CA ILE A 40 -9.20 0.90 -10.40
C ILE A 40 -8.90 1.71 -9.14
N ALA A 41 -9.50 2.88 -8.96
CA ALA A 41 -9.30 3.70 -7.77
C ALA A 41 -9.78 2.98 -6.50
N ILE A 42 -10.94 2.32 -6.53
CA ILE A 42 -11.47 1.56 -5.38
C ILE A 42 -10.60 0.34 -5.09
N VAL A 43 -10.24 -0.44 -6.12
CA VAL A 43 -9.40 -1.65 -5.95
C VAL A 43 -8.00 -1.27 -5.48
N SER A 44 -7.39 -0.26 -6.08
CA SER A 44 -6.07 0.24 -5.74
C SER A 44 -6.05 0.82 -4.32
N SER A 45 -7.02 1.67 -3.97
CA SER A 45 -7.09 2.23 -2.61
C SER A 45 -7.29 1.13 -1.58
N THR A 46 -8.21 0.19 -1.81
CA THR A 46 -8.45 -0.94 -0.89
C THR A 46 -7.20 -1.80 -0.75
N GLY A 47 -6.53 -2.14 -1.86
CA GLY A 47 -5.28 -2.89 -1.86
C GLY A 47 -4.16 -2.15 -1.12
N PHE A 48 -4.04 -0.84 -1.33
CA PHE A 48 -3.06 0.01 -0.66
C PHE A 48 -3.30 0.08 0.85
N PHE A 49 -4.55 0.24 1.29
CA PHE A 49 -4.91 0.23 2.71
C PHE A 49 -4.61 -1.12 3.38
N LEU A 50 -4.89 -2.24 2.70
CA LEU A 50 -4.55 -3.57 3.18
C LEU A 50 -3.03 -3.77 3.26
N TYR A 51 -2.31 -3.37 2.21
CA TYR A 51 -0.86 -3.42 2.18
C TYR A 51 -0.27 -2.60 3.32
N LEU A 52 -0.68 -1.34 3.47
CA LEU A 52 -0.23 -0.48 4.58
C LEU A 52 -0.61 -1.03 5.94
N SER A 53 -1.77 -1.65 6.12
CA SER A 53 -2.15 -2.25 7.41
C SER A 53 -1.27 -3.46 7.77
N LEU A 54 -1.03 -4.36 6.81
CA LEU A 54 -0.17 -5.52 7.01
C LEU A 54 1.29 -5.11 7.19
N PHE A 55 1.77 -4.19 6.34
CA PHE A 55 3.10 -3.63 6.42
C PHE A 55 3.26 -2.87 7.74
N SER A 56 2.33 -2.01 8.14
CA SER A 56 2.34 -1.34 9.43
C SER A 56 2.42 -2.34 10.59
N SER A 57 1.69 -3.46 10.54
CA SER A 57 1.79 -4.50 11.58
C SER A 57 3.20 -5.12 11.67
N VAL A 58 3.81 -5.45 10.53
CA VAL A 58 5.16 -6.03 10.47
C VAL A 58 6.22 -5.00 10.84
N TRP A 59 6.11 -3.78 10.31
CA TRP A 59 7.03 -2.68 10.54
C TRP A 59 6.91 -2.13 11.95
N PHE A 60 5.74 -2.17 12.57
CA PHE A 60 5.57 -1.86 13.99
C PHE A 60 6.37 -2.84 14.85
N LYS A 61 6.34 -4.14 14.56
CA LYS A 61 7.18 -5.13 15.25
C LYS A 61 8.67 -4.85 15.06
N VAL A 62 9.11 -4.58 13.83
CA VAL A 62 10.50 -4.22 13.54
C VAL A 62 10.90 -2.94 14.27
N TYR A 63 10.03 -1.93 14.28
CA TYR A 63 10.25 -0.66 14.95
C TYR A 63 10.37 -0.82 16.46
N VAL A 64 9.51 -1.63 17.08
CA VAL A 64 9.56 -1.92 18.52
C VAL A 64 10.84 -2.68 18.87
N LEU A 65 11.22 -3.69 18.08
CA LEU A 65 12.47 -4.43 18.29
C LEU A 65 13.70 -3.54 18.12
N LEU A 66 13.71 -2.71 17.08
CA LEU A 66 14.79 -1.77 16.82
C LEU A 66 14.89 -0.73 17.94
N SER A 67 13.77 -0.20 18.40
CA SER A 67 13.71 0.74 19.54
C SER A 67 14.21 0.08 20.82
N CYS A 68 13.83 -1.17 21.07
CA CYS A 68 14.32 -1.94 22.22
C CYS A 68 15.82 -2.19 22.13
N ALA A 69 16.32 -2.69 21.00
CA ALA A 69 17.74 -2.89 20.75
C ALA A 69 18.52 -1.58 20.85
N TYR A 70 17.98 -0.49 20.32
CA TYR A 70 18.57 0.84 20.41
C TYR A 70 18.63 1.35 21.85
N LEU A 71 17.55 1.20 22.64
CA LEU A 71 17.56 1.55 24.06
C LEU A 71 18.54 0.69 24.85
N THR A 72 18.60 -0.61 24.58
CA THR A 72 19.60 -1.51 25.19
C THR A 72 21.00 -1.11 24.77
N PHE A 73 21.23 -0.71 23.52
CA PHE A 73 22.52 -0.22 23.05
C PHE A 73 22.89 1.09 23.74
N VAL A 74 22.01 2.09 23.74
CA VAL A 74 22.20 3.36 24.44
C VAL A 74 22.45 3.11 25.92
N THR A 75 21.71 2.20 26.54
CA THR A 75 21.87 1.83 27.95
C THR A 75 23.17 1.07 28.17
N TYR A 76 23.56 0.13 27.32
CA TYR A 76 24.82 -0.61 27.44
C TYR A 76 26.02 0.32 27.24
N PHE A 77 26.02 1.15 26.21
CA PHE A 77 27.10 2.11 25.94
C PHE A 77 27.10 3.32 26.88
N SER A 78 25.95 3.74 27.43
CA SER A 78 25.86 4.83 28.41
C SER A 78 25.98 4.36 29.87
N ILE A 79 25.58 3.12 30.20
CA ILE A 79 25.82 2.41 31.48
C ILE A 79 27.15 1.63 31.45
N GLN A 80 27.86 1.63 30.33
CA GLN A 80 29.31 1.50 30.29
C GLN A 80 29.99 2.88 30.25
N PRO A 81 29.81 3.79 31.24
CA PRO A 81 30.89 4.70 31.60
C PRO A 81 32.07 3.84 32.11
N PRO A 82 33.30 4.37 32.17
CA PRO A 82 34.57 3.65 32.33
C PRO A 82 34.80 2.86 33.64
N GLN A 83 33.76 2.33 34.28
CA GLN A 83 33.84 1.54 35.50
C GLN A 83 34.53 0.18 35.30
N LEU A 84 34.73 -0.28 34.07
CA LEU A 84 35.58 -1.45 33.80
C LEU A 84 37.08 -1.14 33.84
N ILE A 85 37.49 0.13 33.81
CA ILE A 85 38.91 0.54 33.88
C ILE A 85 39.35 0.75 35.34
N CYS A 86 38.42 0.92 36.29
CA CYS A 86 38.74 1.11 37.72
C CYS A 86 38.50 -0.15 38.59
N SER A 87 38.21 -1.31 37.98
CA SER A 87 38.05 -2.58 38.72
C SER A 87 38.94 -3.67 38.12
N SER A 88 40.18 -3.32 37.80
CA SER A 88 41.25 -4.28 37.53
C SER A 88 42.61 -3.72 37.94
N GLU A 89 42.69 -3.04 39.09
CA GLU A 89 44.00 -2.82 39.73
C GLU A 89 43.80 -2.64 41.23
N GLY A 90 44.39 -3.55 42.03
CA GLY A 90 44.35 -3.47 43.49
C GLY A 90 44.14 -4.81 44.18
N GLY A 91 44.98 -5.79 43.85
CA GLY A 91 45.11 -6.98 44.69
C GLY A 91 45.76 -6.65 46.05
N THR A 92 45.46 -7.52 47.01
CA THR A 92 46.27 -7.89 48.19
C THR A 92 46.17 -7.04 49.46
N HIS A 93 46.03 -7.75 50.59
CA HIS A 93 46.05 -7.33 52.00
C HIS A 93 44.77 -6.62 52.52
N ALA A 94 44.13 -7.01 53.61
CA ALA A 94 44.65 -7.60 54.84
C ALA A 94 43.60 -8.45 55.60
N LYS A 95 44.14 -9.37 56.42
CA LYS A 95 43.48 -10.36 57.28
C LYS A 95 42.96 -9.76 58.60
N LYS A 96 42.13 -10.60 59.27
CA LYS A 96 41.70 -10.68 60.70
C LYS A 96 40.36 -9.97 60.97
N VAL A 97 39.26 -10.63 61.34
CA VAL A 97 38.95 -11.66 62.38
C VAL A 97 39.27 -11.18 63.80
N LEU A 98 38.14 -11.00 64.52
CA LEU A 98 37.89 -10.59 65.91
C LEU A 98 38.04 -9.10 66.24
#